data_AF-A0A7S1L9S0-F1
#
_entry.id   AF-A0A7S1L9S0-F1
#
_cell.length_a   1.000
_cell.length_b   1.000
_cell.length_c   1.000
_cell.angle_alpha   90.00
_cell.angle_beta   90.00
_cell.angle_gamma   90.00
#
_symmetry.space_group_name_H-M   'P 1'
#
loop_
_entity.id
_entity.type
_entity.pdbx_description
1 polymer ?
#
loop_
_entity_poly.entity_id
_entity_poly.type
_entity_poly.pdbx_seq_one_letter_code
_entity_poly.pdbx_strand_id
1 'polypeptide(L)'
;MLAMAVTKKGNLETPQNRAAACRYIALVVRRGNITRPIKNLAALQAIVRPIWEQPDMVLTASAAGLAMGAMALSSAMSDEDVGALADQAVAMAAANGAQAVGGMACLHTLISSVRSRIDDDVIGRAAAAVRAVLPSCGTDRLTALWALRMAALLVTVDPALVGKPEPVQALLKRVEVSDDLMMSTAAAVVANFSKAHPALAEGLQAGKYSESSVWAEVGGFELEFEDEYSSASIVY
;
A
#
# COMPACT_ATOMS: atom_id res chain seq x y z
N MET A 1 2.37 2.25 -25.30
CA MET A 1 3.75 1.95 -24.87
C MET A 1 3.81 1.25 -23.52
N LEU A 2 3.11 1.71 -22.47
CA LEU A 2 3.15 1.06 -21.14
C LEU A 2 2.76 -0.44 -21.15
N ALA A 3 1.60 -0.78 -21.70
CA ALA A 3 1.16 -2.18 -21.80
C ALA A 3 2.16 -3.06 -22.58
N MET A 4 2.69 -2.56 -23.70
CA MET A 4 3.69 -3.29 -24.50
C MET A 4 5.03 -3.47 -23.78
N ALA A 5 5.40 -2.57 -22.87
CA ALA A 5 6.61 -2.71 -22.05
C ALA A 5 6.42 -3.81 -20.99
N VAL A 6 5.20 -3.96 -20.46
CA VAL A 6 4.85 -4.94 -19.44
C VAL A 6 4.60 -6.33 -20.04
N THR A 7 4.04 -6.43 -21.24
CA THR A 7 3.71 -7.70 -21.90
C THR A 7 4.85 -8.30 -22.73
N LYS A 8 6.11 -7.87 -22.56
CA LYS A 8 7.23 -8.56 -23.21
C LYS A 8 7.30 -10.01 -22.72
N LYS A 9 7.56 -10.95 -23.63
CA LYS A 9 7.66 -12.39 -23.34
C LYS A 9 8.66 -12.62 -22.18
N GLY A 10 8.27 -13.38 -21.16
CA GLY A 10 9.06 -13.58 -19.92
C GLY A 10 8.66 -12.70 -18.72
N ASN A 11 8.05 -11.52 -18.94
CA ASN A 11 7.81 -10.54 -17.87
C ASN A 11 6.63 -10.86 -16.93
N LEU A 12 5.88 -11.93 -17.18
CA LEU A 12 4.75 -12.33 -16.33
C LEU A 12 4.83 -13.80 -15.89
N GLU A 13 5.93 -14.49 -16.21
CA GLU A 13 6.06 -15.94 -15.98
C GLU A 13 6.26 -16.27 -14.50
N THR A 14 7.04 -15.47 -13.78
CA THR A 14 7.31 -15.67 -12.35
C THR A 14 6.50 -14.70 -11.47
N PRO A 15 6.21 -15.06 -10.21
CA PRO A 15 5.61 -14.14 -9.23
C PRO A 15 6.38 -12.82 -9.12
N GLN A 16 7.71 -12.89 -9.15
CA GLN A 16 8.58 -11.73 -9.07
C GLN A 16 8.44 -10.81 -10.27
N ASN A 17 8.40 -11.37 -11.48
CA ASN A 17 8.22 -10.58 -12.71
C ASN A 17 6.82 -9.95 -12.75
N ARG A 18 5.78 -10.67 -12.30
CA ARG A 18 4.42 -10.14 -12.13
C ARG A 18 4.37 -8.97 -11.15
N ALA A 19 5.04 -9.10 -10.00
CA ALA A 19 5.12 -8.02 -9.01
C ALA A 19 5.87 -6.80 -9.60
N ALA A 20 7.01 -7.01 -10.26
CA ALA A 20 7.77 -5.95 -10.92
C ALA A 20 6.95 -5.22 -12.01
N ALA A 21 6.21 -5.97 -12.83
CA ALA A 21 5.29 -5.44 -13.83
C ALA A 21 4.21 -4.53 -13.20
N CYS A 22 3.53 -5.01 -12.16
CA CYS A 22 2.50 -4.23 -11.48
C CYS A 22 3.08 -2.97 -10.83
N ARG A 23 4.23 -3.09 -10.16
CA ARG A 23 4.94 -1.93 -9.58
C ARG A 23 5.33 -0.90 -10.61
N TYR A 24 5.83 -1.33 -11.77
CA TYR A 24 6.17 -0.41 -12.86
C TYR A 24 4.93 0.38 -13.32
N ILE A 25 3.78 -0.28 -13.45
CA ILE A 25 2.50 0.40 -13.77
C ILE A 25 2.17 1.43 -12.69
N ALA A 26 2.18 1.02 -11.42
CA ALA A 26 1.88 1.90 -10.29
C ALA A 26 2.81 3.12 -10.26
N LEU A 27 4.11 2.91 -10.41
CA LEU A 27 5.14 3.94 -10.41
C LEU A 27 4.91 4.97 -11.52
N VAL A 28 4.76 4.50 -12.77
CA VAL A 28 4.62 5.41 -13.92
C VAL A 28 3.33 6.22 -13.84
N VAL A 29 2.23 5.59 -13.43
CA VAL A 29 0.93 6.28 -13.37
C VAL A 29 0.88 7.27 -12.20
N ARG A 30 1.34 6.87 -11.01
CA ARG A 30 1.32 7.75 -9.82
C ARG A 30 2.33 8.88 -9.90
N ARG A 31 3.61 8.60 -10.17
CA ARG A 31 4.63 9.67 -10.26
C ARG A 31 4.45 10.57 -11.46
N GLY A 32 3.99 10.00 -12.57
CA GLY A 32 3.61 10.81 -13.73
C GLY A 32 2.35 11.63 -13.49
N ASN A 33 1.67 11.45 -12.34
CA ASN A 33 0.35 11.99 -12.01
C ASN A 33 -0.58 11.94 -13.23
N ILE A 34 -0.68 10.75 -13.83
CA ILE A 34 -1.31 10.58 -15.15
C ILE A 34 -2.83 10.56 -14.97
N THR A 35 -3.42 11.75 -14.91
CA THR A 35 -4.88 11.94 -14.81
C THR A 35 -5.59 11.87 -16.16
N ARG A 36 -4.85 12.08 -17.25
CA ARG A 36 -5.36 11.95 -18.63
C ARG A 36 -5.74 10.49 -18.98
N PRO A 37 -6.57 10.27 -20.01
CA PRO A 37 -6.97 8.92 -20.43
C PRO A 37 -5.77 8.06 -20.84
N ILE A 38 -5.58 6.93 -20.16
CA ILE A 38 -4.59 5.92 -20.54
C ILE A 38 -5.17 5.10 -21.69
N LYS A 39 -4.64 5.27 -22.90
CA LYS A 39 -5.16 4.65 -24.14
C LYS A 39 -5.39 3.13 -24.04
N ASN A 40 -4.56 2.42 -23.27
CA ASN A 40 -4.61 0.96 -23.13
C ASN A 40 -5.04 0.53 -21.72
N LEU A 41 -5.86 1.33 -21.02
CA LEU A 41 -6.27 1.06 -19.64
C LEU A 41 -6.87 -0.34 -19.48
N ALA A 42 -7.83 -0.71 -20.33
CA ALA A 42 -8.48 -2.02 -20.28
C ALA A 42 -7.48 -3.19 -20.41
N ALA A 43 -6.47 -3.04 -21.26
CA ALA A 43 -5.43 -4.06 -21.41
C ALA A 43 -4.53 -4.16 -20.17
N LEU A 44 -4.22 -3.04 -19.51
CA LEU A 44 -3.48 -3.05 -18.25
C LEU A 44 -4.31 -3.67 -17.13
N GLN A 45 -5.60 -3.33 -17.03
CA GLN A 45 -6.53 -3.94 -16.08
C GLN A 45 -6.65 -5.45 -16.32
N ALA A 46 -6.74 -5.91 -17.56
CA ALA A 46 -6.78 -7.33 -17.89
C ALA A 46 -5.53 -8.11 -17.44
N ILE A 47 -4.38 -7.43 -17.30
CA ILE A 47 -3.15 -8.03 -16.79
C ILE A 47 -3.13 -8.02 -15.26
N VAL A 48 -3.44 -6.88 -14.66
CA VAL A 48 -3.26 -6.66 -13.21
C VAL A 48 -4.40 -7.26 -12.40
N ARG A 49 -5.64 -7.15 -12.86
CA ARG A 49 -6.84 -7.57 -12.11
C ARG A 49 -6.79 -9.06 -11.73
N PRO A 50 -6.43 -10.01 -12.60
CA PRO A 50 -6.33 -11.42 -12.18
C PRO A 50 -5.27 -11.66 -11.11
N ILE A 51 -4.14 -10.94 -11.16
CA ILE A 51 -3.06 -11.01 -10.16
C ILE A 51 -3.56 -10.46 -8.81
N TRP A 52 -4.36 -9.40 -8.85
CA TRP A 52 -4.91 -8.77 -7.66
C TRP A 52 -6.02 -9.61 -7.01
N GLU A 53 -6.94 -10.15 -7.81
CA GLU A 53 -8.08 -10.93 -7.32
C GLU A 53 -7.66 -12.32 -6.79
N GLN A 54 -6.64 -12.91 -7.39
CA GLN A 54 -6.11 -14.22 -7.01
C GLN A 54 -4.58 -14.19 -6.89
N PRO A 55 -4.04 -13.50 -5.87
CA PRO A 55 -2.60 -13.39 -5.72
C PRO A 55 -2.01 -14.72 -5.25
N ASP A 56 -0.92 -15.10 -5.90
CA ASP A 56 -0.11 -16.27 -5.56
C ASP A 56 0.76 -16.06 -4.32
N MET A 57 1.12 -14.82 -4.00
CA MET A 57 1.85 -14.48 -2.79
C MET A 57 1.55 -13.05 -2.34
N VAL A 58 1.92 -12.72 -1.10
CA VAL A 58 1.68 -11.39 -0.53
C VAL A 58 2.35 -10.27 -1.34
N LEU A 59 3.52 -10.56 -1.92
CA LEU A 59 4.29 -9.66 -2.78
C LEU A 59 3.53 -9.25 -4.05
N THR A 60 2.89 -10.21 -4.72
CA THR A 60 2.13 -9.94 -5.95
C THR A 60 0.82 -9.25 -5.63
N ALA A 61 0.19 -9.59 -4.50
CA ALA A 61 -1.01 -8.92 -4.02
C ALA A 61 -0.78 -7.41 -3.80
N SER A 62 0.27 -7.04 -3.04
CA SER A 62 0.56 -5.63 -2.75
C SER A 62 0.85 -4.85 -4.03
N ALA A 63 1.70 -5.40 -4.90
CA ALA A 63 2.08 -4.80 -6.18
C ALA A 63 0.86 -4.60 -7.10
N ALA A 64 0.00 -5.62 -7.22
CA ALA A 64 -1.18 -5.55 -8.06
C ALA A 64 -2.23 -4.58 -7.48
N GLY A 65 -2.42 -4.57 -6.15
CA GLY A 65 -3.31 -3.62 -5.48
C GLY A 65 -2.91 -2.17 -5.72
N LEU A 66 -1.62 -1.86 -5.59
CA LEU A 66 -1.06 -0.55 -5.93
C LEU A 66 -1.32 -0.16 -7.38
N ALA A 67 -1.09 -1.09 -8.32
CA ALA A 67 -1.31 -0.86 -9.73
C ALA A 67 -2.77 -0.58 -10.05
N MET A 68 -3.69 -1.35 -9.45
CA MET A 68 -5.13 -1.12 -9.56
C MET A 68 -5.53 0.26 -9.04
N GLY A 69 -5.08 0.62 -7.83
CA GLY A 69 -5.35 1.94 -7.26
C GLY A 69 -4.73 3.08 -8.08
N ALA A 70 -3.53 2.88 -8.63
CA ALA A 70 -2.86 3.88 -9.46
C ALA A 70 -3.62 4.14 -10.76
N MET A 71 -4.11 3.08 -11.41
CA MET A 71 -4.89 3.18 -12.64
C MET A 71 -6.17 4.01 -12.47
N ALA A 72 -6.73 4.08 -11.26
CA ALA A 72 -7.88 4.94 -10.94
C ALA A 72 -7.58 6.45 -11.01
N LEU A 73 -6.31 6.87 -11.10
CA LEU A 73 -5.97 8.26 -11.44
C LEU A 73 -6.45 8.63 -12.85
N SER A 74 -6.48 7.67 -13.78
CA SER A 74 -6.83 7.97 -15.16
C SER A 74 -8.31 8.27 -15.31
N SER A 75 -8.61 9.37 -16.00
CA SER A 75 -9.96 9.72 -16.48
C SER A 75 -10.56 8.74 -17.49
N ALA A 76 -9.79 7.74 -17.95
CA ALA A 76 -10.34 6.62 -18.72
C ALA A 76 -11.14 5.63 -17.86
N MET A 77 -10.96 5.64 -16.53
CA MET A 77 -11.78 4.89 -15.58
C MET A 77 -12.91 5.81 -15.12
N SER A 78 -14.17 5.36 -15.14
CA SER A 78 -15.31 6.18 -14.68
C SER A 78 -15.34 6.27 -13.15
N ASP A 79 -16.06 7.24 -12.58
CA ASP A 79 -16.22 7.34 -11.12
C ASP A 79 -16.99 6.13 -10.55
N GLU A 80 -17.93 5.58 -11.30
CA GLU A 80 -18.63 4.32 -10.96
C GLU A 80 -17.65 3.15 -10.88
N ASP A 81 -16.74 3.01 -11.86
CA ASP A 81 -15.70 1.98 -11.83
C ASP A 81 -14.71 2.16 -10.67
N VAL A 82 -14.39 3.41 -10.31
CA VAL A 82 -13.53 3.71 -9.16
C VAL A 82 -14.23 3.36 -7.86
N GLY A 83 -15.53 3.66 -7.73
CA GLY A 83 -16.35 3.25 -6.59
C GLY A 83 -16.40 1.73 -6.43
N ALA A 84 -16.67 1.00 -7.51
CA ALA A 84 -16.69 -0.46 -7.51
C ALA A 84 -15.31 -1.06 -7.16
N LEU A 85 -14.22 -0.47 -7.67
CA LEU A 85 -12.86 -0.86 -7.30
C LEU A 85 -12.60 -0.65 -5.80
N ALA A 86 -13.06 0.48 -5.25
CA ALA A 86 -12.89 0.81 -3.84
C ALA A 86 -13.66 -0.16 -2.94
N ASP A 87 -14.91 -0.48 -3.28
CA ASP A 87 -15.72 -1.47 -2.57
C ASP A 87 -15.06 -2.86 -2.58
N GLN A 88 -14.55 -3.29 -3.72
CA GLN A 88 -13.79 -4.53 -3.85
C GLN A 88 -12.52 -4.50 -2.98
N ALA A 89 -11.80 -3.38 -2.97
CA ALA A 89 -10.59 -3.22 -2.16
C ALA A 89 -10.89 -3.23 -0.65
N VAL A 90 -12.01 -2.66 -0.20
CA VAL A 90 -12.51 -2.78 1.19
C VAL A 90 -12.78 -4.23 1.54
N ALA A 91 -13.52 -4.95 0.70
CA ALA A 91 -13.83 -6.35 0.94
C ALA A 91 -12.55 -7.21 1.02
N MET A 92 -11.60 -6.96 0.13
CA MET A 92 -10.30 -7.63 0.15
C MET A 92 -9.48 -7.27 1.39
N ALA A 93 -9.44 -6.00 1.81
CA ALA A 93 -8.70 -5.57 3.00
C ALA A 93 -9.24 -6.17 4.30
N ALA A 94 -10.53 -6.52 4.33
CA ALA A 94 -11.17 -7.23 5.44
C ALA A 94 -10.97 -8.76 5.39
N ALA A 95 -10.37 -9.29 4.32
CA ALA A 95 -10.00 -10.70 4.22
C ALA A 95 -8.72 -11.01 5.02
N ASN A 96 -8.13 -12.17 4.80
CA ASN A 96 -6.88 -12.60 5.45
C ASN A 96 -5.75 -12.81 4.42
N GLY A 97 -4.50 -12.77 4.90
CA GLY A 97 -3.32 -13.09 4.10
C GLY A 97 -3.10 -12.14 2.92
N ALA A 98 -2.71 -12.71 1.77
CA ALA A 98 -2.34 -11.92 0.58
C ALA A 98 -3.47 -11.00 0.10
N GLN A 99 -4.73 -11.43 0.16
CA GLN A 99 -5.87 -10.61 -0.25
C GLN A 99 -6.01 -9.34 0.62
N ALA A 100 -5.83 -9.46 1.93
CA ALA A 100 -5.84 -8.33 2.86
C ALA A 100 -4.81 -7.27 2.45
N VAL A 101 -3.59 -7.74 2.16
CA VAL A 101 -2.50 -6.88 1.71
C VAL A 101 -2.80 -6.21 0.37
N GLY A 102 -3.32 -6.95 -0.62
CA GLY A 102 -3.70 -6.38 -1.90
C GLY A 102 -4.82 -5.33 -1.78
N GLY A 103 -5.80 -5.57 -0.90
CA GLY A 103 -6.86 -4.60 -0.60
C GLY A 103 -6.32 -3.34 0.07
N MET A 104 -5.52 -3.48 1.13
CA MET A 104 -4.88 -2.35 1.82
C MET A 104 -4.00 -1.53 0.89
N ALA A 105 -3.22 -2.16 0.02
CA ALA A 105 -2.34 -1.47 -0.91
C ALA A 105 -3.11 -0.67 -1.98
N CYS A 106 -4.23 -1.21 -2.46
CA CYS A 106 -5.15 -0.50 -3.35
C CYS A 106 -5.78 0.70 -2.65
N LEU A 107 -6.38 0.49 -1.48
CA LEU A 107 -7.01 1.55 -0.67
C LEU A 107 -6.03 2.66 -0.31
N HIS A 108 -4.80 2.31 0.06
CA HIS A 108 -3.76 3.28 0.34
C HIS A 108 -3.58 4.23 -0.85
N THR A 109 -3.48 3.67 -2.06
CA THR A 109 -3.30 4.48 -3.28
C THR A 109 -4.54 5.32 -3.61
N LEU A 110 -5.74 4.75 -3.45
CA LEU A 110 -6.98 5.48 -3.69
C LEU A 110 -7.11 6.67 -2.73
N ILE A 111 -6.83 6.48 -1.45
CA ILE A 111 -6.90 7.54 -0.43
C ILE A 111 -5.77 8.56 -0.60
N SER A 112 -4.55 8.14 -0.93
CA SER A 112 -3.41 9.07 -1.04
C SER A 112 -3.41 9.88 -2.33
N SER A 113 -3.93 9.31 -3.43
CA SER A 113 -3.72 9.87 -4.78
C SER A 113 -5.03 10.12 -5.54
N VAL A 114 -6.12 9.45 -5.19
CA VAL A 114 -7.40 9.48 -5.93
C VAL A 114 -8.56 9.94 -5.02
N ARG A 115 -8.24 10.61 -3.90
CA ARG A 115 -9.19 10.95 -2.84
C ARG A 115 -10.46 11.64 -3.32
N SER A 116 -10.34 12.54 -4.29
CA SER A 116 -11.46 13.32 -4.83
C SER A 116 -12.50 12.49 -5.57
N ARG A 117 -12.21 11.21 -5.86
CA ARG A 117 -13.09 10.29 -6.61
C ARG A 117 -13.62 9.14 -5.75
N ILE A 118 -13.39 9.16 -4.43
CA ILE A 118 -13.88 8.13 -3.51
C ILE A 118 -14.68 8.77 -2.36
N ASP A 119 -15.77 8.11 -2.00
CA ASP A 119 -16.68 8.56 -0.95
C ASP A 119 -16.06 8.43 0.44
N ASP A 120 -16.49 9.29 1.36
CA ASP A 120 -16.04 9.27 2.77
C ASP A 120 -16.43 7.96 3.48
N ASP A 121 -17.55 7.36 3.08
CA ASP A 121 -17.99 6.05 3.58
C ASP A 121 -16.96 4.95 3.28
N VAL A 122 -16.34 4.95 2.09
CA VAL A 122 -15.26 4.02 1.73
C VAL A 122 -14.10 4.17 2.70
N ILE A 123 -13.74 5.39 3.10
CA ILE A 123 -12.66 5.63 4.05
C ILE A 123 -13.02 5.11 5.43
N GLY A 124 -14.26 5.33 5.88
CA GLY A 124 -14.78 4.78 7.12
C GLY A 124 -14.69 3.24 7.15
N ARG A 125 -15.07 2.58 6.06
CA ARG A 125 -14.98 1.12 5.91
C ARG A 125 -13.53 0.62 5.81
N ALA A 126 -12.67 1.32 5.08
CA ALA A 126 -11.24 1.03 5.03
C ALA A 126 -10.59 1.11 6.43
N ALA A 127 -10.95 2.14 7.21
CA ALA A 127 -10.50 2.30 8.58
C ALA A 127 -11.00 1.16 9.49
N ALA A 128 -12.25 0.73 9.33
CA ALA A 128 -12.78 -0.43 10.05
C ALA A 128 -11.99 -1.72 9.74
N ALA A 129 -11.67 -1.98 8.47
CA ALA A 129 -10.88 -3.13 8.06
C ALA A 129 -9.47 -3.10 8.67
N VAL A 130 -8.79 -1.95 8.61
CA VAL A 130 -7.44 -1.78 9.19
C VAL A 130 -7.45 -2.00 10.71
N ARG A 131 -8.44 -1.44 11.42
CA ARG A 131 -8.59 -1.65 12.87
C ARG A 131 -8.82 -3.11 13.25
N ALA A 132 -9.53 -3.88 12.41
CA ALA A 132 -9.74 -5.30 12.64
C ALA A 132 -8.45 -6.12 12.45
N VAL A 133 -7.61 -5.71 11.51
CA VAL A 133 -6.38 -6.45 11.14
C VAL A 133 -5.20 -6.13 12.06
N LEU A 134 -5.05 -4.87 12.51
CA LEU A 134 -3.93 -4.38 13.33
C LEU A 134 -3.58 -5.28 14.54
N PRO A 135 -4.52 -5.79 15.36
CA PRO A 135 -4.20 -6.66 16.50
C PRO A 135 -3.61 -8.02 16.09
N SER A 136 -3.92 -8.49 14.89
CA SER A 136 -3.56 -9.83 14.37
C SER A 136 -2.35 -9.85 13.44
N CYS A 137 -1.79 -8.70 13.05
CA CYS A 137 -0.65 -8.60 12.11
C CYS A 137 0.67 -9.23 12.60
N GLY A 138 0.68 -9.89 13.77
CA GLY A 138 1.90 -10.28 14.47
C GLY A 138 2.75 -11.39 13.84
N THR A 139 2.30 -12.02 12.76
CA THR A 139 2.97 -13.19 12.14
C THR A 139 3.43 -12.99 10.70
N ASP A 140 2.91 -11.97 9.99
CA ASP A 140 3.29 -11.69 8.59
C ASP A 140 3.80 -10.26 8.43
N ARG A 141 5.09 -10.15 8.04
CA ARG A 141 5.81 -8.88 7.91
C ARG A 141 5.11 -7.91 6.97
N LEU A 142 4.67 -8.39 5.80
CA LEU A 142 4.05 -7.53 4.79
C LEU A 142 2.64 -7.07 5.19
N THR A 143 1.87 -7.92 5.88
CA THR A 143 0.59 -7.51 6.46
C THR A 143 0.79 -6.43 7.53
N ALA A 144 1.78 -6.58 8.42
CA ALA A 144 2.12 -5.54 9.39
C ALA A 144 2.55 -4.23 8.72
N LEU A 145 3.40 -4.30 7.70
CA LEU A 145 3.85 -3.17 6.91
C LEU A 145 2.66 -2.40 6.30
N TRP A 146 1.75 -3.09 5.62
CA TRP A 146 0.60 -2.46 4.95
C TRP A 146 -0.44 -1.93 5.93
N ALA A 147 -0.66 -2.61 7.05
CA ALA A 147 -1.54 -2.12 8.11
C ALA A 147 -0.98 -0.84 8.75
N LEU A 148 0.32 -0.77 9.00
CA LEU A 148 1.00 0.44 9.50
C LEU A 148 0.93 1.59 8.50
N ARG A 149 1.17 1.32 7.21
CA ARG A 149 1.03 2.30 6.12
C ARG A 149 -0.38 2.88 6.06
N MET A 150 -1.39 2.01 6.09
CA MET A 150 -2.78 2.43 6.09
C MET A 150 -3.12 3.25 7.33
N ALA A 151 -2.69 2.82 8.52
CA ALA A 151 -2.92 3.58 9.76
C ALA A 151 -2.25 4.97 9.71
N ALA A 152 -1.02 5.06 9.21
CA ALA A 152 -0.30 6.31 9.01
C ALA A 152 -0.98 7.24 8.00
N LEU A 153 -1.63 6.70 6.97
CA LEU A 153 -2.41 7.51 6.03
C LEU A 153 -3.73 7.97 6.66
N LEU A 154 -4.49 7.05 7.27
CA LEU A 154 -5.80 7.34 7.86
C LEU A 154 -5.71 8.39 8.98
N VAL A 155 -4.67 8.37 9.80
CA VAL A 155 -4.49 9.38 10.87
C VAL A 155 -4.29 10.80 10.31
N THR A 156 -3.80 10.93 9.06
CA THR A 156 -3.67 12.24 8.40
C THR A 156 -4.97 12.73 7.78
N VAL A 157 -5.91 11.82 7.51
CA VAL A 157 -7.25 12.15 7.01
C VAL A 157 -8.15 12.59 8.16
N ASP A 158 -8.29 11.74 9.17
CA ASP A 158 -8.98 12.05 10.42
C ASP A 158 -8.43 11.13 11.52
N PRO A 159 -7.85 11.68 12.59
CA PRO A 159 -7.32 10.89 13.70
C PRO A 159 -8.33 9.91 14.31
N ALA A 160 -9.63 10.20 14.27
CA ALA A 160 -10.69 9.32 14.77
C ALA A 160 -10.82 8.01 13.97
N LEU A 161 -10.33 7.96 12.73
CA LEU A 161 -10.40 6.77 11.86
C LEU A 161 -9.53 5.62 12.37
N VAL A 162 -8.35 5.91 12.93
CA VAL A 162 -7.49 4.85 13.47
C VAL A 162 -8.01 4.35 14.82
N GLY A 163 -8.71 5.20 15.57
CA GLY A 163 -9.22 4.87 16.89
C GLY A 163 -8.10 4.77 17.93
N LYS A 164 -8.02 3.62 18.59
CA LYS A 164 -7.06 3.38 19.68
C LYS A 164 -5.61 3.23 19.14
N PRO A 165 -4.62 3.97 19.67
CA PRO A 165 -3.24 3.92 19.18
C PRO A 165 -2.44 2.68 19.64
N GLU A 166 -2.92 1.96 20.65
CA GLU A 166 -2.20 0.84 21.28
C GLU A 166 -1.82 -0.29 20.31
N PRO A 167 -2.69 -0.73 19.36
CA PRO A 167 -2.31 -1.72 18.36
C PRO A 167 -1.16 -1.26 17.45
N VAL A 168 -1.13 0.03 17.09
CA VAL A 168 -0.05 0.61 16.29
C VAL A 168 1.25 0.64 17.12
N GLN A 169 1.18 1.10 18.37
CA GLN A 169 2.34 1.07 19.28
C GLN A 169 2.89 -0.34 19.49
N ALA A 170 2.02 -1.35 19.60
CA ALA A 170 2.43 -2.74 19.77
C ALA A 170 3.20 -3.27 18.54
N LEU A 171 2.77 -2.90 17.33
CA LEU A 171 3.50 -3.26 16.10
C LEU A 171 4.83 -2.51 15.99
N LEU A 172 4.86 -1.22 16.30
CA LEU A 172 6.10 -0.41 16.27
C LEU A 172 7.19 -0.98 17.21
N LYS A 173 6.79 -1.44 18.40
CA LYS A 173 7.73 -2.09 19.35
C LYS A 173 8.45 -3.31 18.78
N ARG A 174 7.84 -4.00 17.82
CA ARG A 174 8.37 -5.22 17.19
C ARG A 174 9.28 -4.94 15.99
N VAL A 175 9.37 -3.68 15.55
CA VAL A 175 10.26 -3.30 14.45
C VAL A 175 11.71 -3.48 14.88
N GLU A 176 12.42 -4.33 14.13
CA GLU A 176 13.84 -4.61 14.30
C GLU A 176 14.67 -3.56 13.56
N VAL A 177 15.81 -3.18 14.14
CA VAL A 177 16.71 -2.15 13.56
C VAL A 177 17.34 -2.64 12.25
N SER A 178 17.45 -3.95 12.05
CA SER A 178 17.94 -4.58 10.82
C SER A 178 16.93 -4.58 9.67
N ASP A 179 15.68 -4.18 9.91
CA ASP A 179 14.65 -4.10 8.88
C ASP A 179 14.47 -2.65 8.42
N ASP A 180 15.31 -2.21 7.48
CA ASP A 180 15.34 -0.83 6.98
C ASP A 180 13.96 -0.34 6.47
N LEU A 181 13.19 -1.22 5.84
CA LEU A 181 11.87 -0.90 5.30
C LEU A 181 10.83 -0.69 6.41
N MET A 182 10.84 -1.55 7.44
CA MET A 182 9.97 -1.38 8.60
C MET A 182 10.42 -0.20 9.47
N MET A 183 11.72 0.07 9.56
CA MET A 183 12.28 1.25 10.26
C MET A 183 11.81 2.55 9.61
N SER A 184 11.91 2.62 8.28
CA SER A 184 11.41 3.76 7.51
C SER A 184 9.89 3.89 7.68
N THR A 185 9.15 2.80 7.51
CA THR A 185 7.68 2.77 7.72
C THR A 185 7.30 3.24 9.11
N ALA A 186 8.01 2.79 10.14
CA ALA A 186 7.81 3.21 11.52
C ALA A 186 8.10 4.70 11.70
N ALA A 187 9.17 5.24 11.09
CA ALA A 187 9.48 6.66 11.16
C ALA A 187 8.33 7.52 10.62
N ALA A 188 7.77 7.18 9.45
CA ALA A 188 6.63 7.91 8.89
C ALA A 188 5.34 7.74 9.72
N VAL A 189 5.08 6.53 10.25
CA VAL A 189 3.97 6.30 11.19
C VAL A 189 4.12 7.22 12.40
N VAL A 190 5.28 7.22 13.04
CA VAL A 190 5.55 8.06 14.21
C VAL A 190 5.38 9.53 13.88
N ALA A 191 5.89 10.01 12.74
CA ALA A 191 5.74 11.40 12.33
C ALA A 191 4.26 11.81 12.18
N ASN A 192 3.47 11.00 11.47
CA ASN A 192 2.05 11.27 11.25
C ASN A 192 1.24 11.20 12.55
N PHE A 193 1.49 10.19 13.38
CA PHE A 193 0.79 10.04 14.66
C PHE A 193 1.21 11.09 15.68
N SER A 194 2.48 11.49 15.73
CA SER A 194 2.93 12.55 16.66
C SER A 194 2.35 13.90 16.28
N LYS A 195 2.17 14.16 14.98
CA LYS A 195 1.47 15.37 14.50
C LYS A 195 -0.01 15.37 14.88
N ALA A 196 -0.70 14.24 14.73
CA ALA A 196 -2.12 14.11 15.04
C ALA A 196 -2.42 13.99 16.54
N HIS A 197 -1.52 13.36 17.29
CA HIS A 197 -1.63 13.07 18.72
C HIS A 197 -0.30 13.36 19.44
N PRO A 198 0.05 14.63 19.69
CA PRO A 198 1.33 14.99 20.31
C PRO A 198 1.58 14.31 21.65
N ALA A 199 0.52 14.06 22.44
CA ALA A 199 0.59 13.38 23.73
C ALA A 199 1.05 11.90 23.63
N LEU A 200 1.03 11.30 22.44
CA LEU A 200 1.46 9.92 22.20
C LEU A 200 2.90 9.80 21.73
N ALA A 201 3.60 10.91 21.48
CA ALA A 201 4.95 10.91 20.91
C ALA A 201 5.95 10.08 21.74
N GLU A 202 5.87 10.15 23.07
CA GLU A 202 6.73 9.35 23.96
C GLU A 202 6.44 7.85 23.84
N GLY A 203 5.16 7.47 23.84
CA GLY A 203 4.73 6.07 23.73
C GLY A 203 5.02 5.44 22.36
N LEU A 204 5.23 6.27 21.34
CA LEU A 204 5.57 5.87 19.97
C LEU A 204 7.07 5.65 19.75
N GLN A 205 7.94 5.87 20.75
CA GLN A 205 9.40 5.70 20.64
C GLN A 205 10.03 6.62 19.57
N ALA A 206 9.69 7.92 19.59
CA ALA A 206 9.96 8.88 18.52
C ALA A 206 11.44 9.18 18.15
N GLY A 207 12.41 8.50 18.75
CA GLY A 207 13.83 8.57 18.35
C GLY A 207 14.45 7.22 17.98
N LYS A 208 13.67 6.13 18.00
CA LYS A 208 14.15 4.79 17.64
C LYS A 208 14.27 4.62 16.12
N TYR A 209 13.36 5.22 15.36
CA TYR A 209 13.20 4.97 13.94
C TYR A 209 13.90 6.03 13.10
N SER A 210 14.47 5.59 11.98
CA SER A 210 15.13 6.45 11.01
C SER A 210 14.65 6.10 9.62
N GLU A 211 14.46 7.11 8.79
CA GLU A 211 14.21 6.92 7.37
C GLU A 211 15.48 6.42 6.68
N SER A 212 15.30 5.48 5.74
CA SER A 212 16.31 5.12 4.75
C SER A 212 16.74 6.37 3.94
N SER A 213 18.01 6.42 3.52
CA SER A 213 18.50 7.49 2.64
C SER A 213 17.73 7.55 1.31
N VAL A 214 17.22 6.41 0.84
CA VAL A 214 16.38 6.32 -0.37
C VAL A 214 14.99 6.92 -0.12
N TRP A 215 14.47 6.80 1.09
CA TRP A 215 13.21 7.45 1.47
C TRP A 215 13.31 8.98 1.50
N ALA A 216 14.41 9.51 2.04
CA ALA A 216 14.67 10.94 2.15
C ALA A 216 14.88 11.62 0.78
N GLU A 217 15.51 10.92 -0.17
CA GLU A 217 15.73 11.46 -1.53
C GLU A 217 14.48 11.46 -2.39
N VAL A 218 13.55 10.54 -2.14
CA VAL A 218 12.56 10.18 -3.17
C VAL A 218 11.09 10.24 -2.71
N GLY A 219 10.81 10.42 -1.40
CA GLY A 219 9.48 10.85 -0.92
C GLY A 219 8.64 9.79 -0.18
N GLY A 220 9.22 9.07 0.78
CA GLY A 220 8.47 8.21 1.71
C GLY A 220 7.85 6.96 1.09
N PHE A 221 6.67 6.55 1.60
CA PHE A 221 5.93 5.30 1.27
C PHE A 221 5.71 5.01 -0.22
N GLU A 222 5.92 6.00 -1.08
CA GLU A 222 5.72 5.88 -2.51
C GLU A 222 6.78 5.01 -3.20
N LEU A 223 7.91 4.64 -2.54
CA LEU A 223 9.13 4.29 -3.26
C LEU A 223 10.12 3.21 -2.81
N GLU A 224 9.80 2.32 -1.89
CA GLU A 224 10.66 1.15 -1.70
C GLU A 224 9.99 -0.14 -2.18
N PHE A 225 10.35 -0.51 -3.40
CA PHE A 225 10.05 -1.81 -4.04
C PHE A 225 11.31 -2.61 -4.41
N GLU A 226 12.52 -2.03 -4.27
CA GLU A 226 13.78 -2.77 -4.45
C GLU A 226 14.23 -3.49 -3.16
N ASP A 227 13.91 -2.97 -1.96
CA ASP A 227 14.28 -3.62 -0.69
C ASP A 227 13.30 -4.67 -0.15
N GLU A 228 12.10 -4.80 -0.75
CA GLU A 228 11.29 -6.02 -0.56
C GLU A 228 11.99 -7.26 -1.15
N TYR A 229 13.08 -7.07 -1.91
CA TYR A 229 13.88 -8.11 -2.57
C TYR A 229 15.14 -8.51 -1.77
N SER A 230 15.79 -7.58 -1.06
CA SER A 230 17.03 -7.83 -0.30
C SER A 230 16.81 -8.66 0.97
N SER A 231 15.58 -8.70 1.49
CA SER A 231 15.20 -9.57 2.62
C SER A 231 14.84 -11.01 2.24
N ALA A 232 14.73 -11.32 0.93
CA ALA A 232 14.58 -12.69 0.43
C ALA A 232 15.92 -13.36 0.05
N SER A 233 17.04 -12.64 0.17
CA SER A 233 18.40 -13.17 -0.05
C SER A 233 19.14 -13.50 1.25
N ILE A 234 18.43 -13.91 2.31
CA ILE A 234 19.06 -14.79 3.31
C ILE A 234 19.08 -16.19 2.70
N VAL A 235 20.14 -16.42 1.92
CA VAL A 235 20.60 -17.76 1.55
C VAL A 235 20.91 -18.50 2.86
N TYR A 236 20.31 -19.68 3.05
CA TYR A 236 20.73 -20.62 4.10
C TYR A 236 22.20 -21.02 3.94
#